data_AF-A0A7Y4QL83-F1
#
_entry.id   AF-A0A7Y4QL83-F1
#
_cell.length_a   1.000
_cell.length_b   1.000
_cell.length_c   1.000
_cell.angle_alpha   90.00
_cell.angle_beta   90.00
_cell.angle_gamma   90.00
#
_symmetry.space_group_name_H-M   'P 1'
#
loop_
_entity.id
_entity.type
_entity.pdbx_description
1 polymer ?
#
loop_
_entity_poly.entity_id
_entity_poly.type
_entity_poly.pdbx_seq_one_letter_code
_entity_poly.pdbx_strand_id
1 'polypeptide(L)'
;MSALFAELATGRRREVMSAVGHYIAGVLDREAMVEIVETLSRSADFKPGDRVKTLRGSTHGNVLHVLENGRVVWQPDGSTAELTGLPESLTPEE
;
A
#
# COMPACT_ATOMS: atom_id res chain seq x y z
N MET A 1 -2.05 8.89 -18.85
CA MET A 1 -1.70 8.52 -17.48
C MET A 1 -1.98 7.05 -17.15
N SER A 2 -3.11 6.44 -17.54
CA SER A 2 -3.38 5.02 -17.20
C SER A 2 -2.36 4.03 -17.80
N ALA A 3 -1.83 4.32 -18.98
CA ALA A 3 -0.80 3.49 -19.63
C ALA A 3 0.54 3.47 -18.87
N LEU A 4 0.89 4.56 -18.16
CA LEU A 4 2.15 4.65 -17.40
C LEU A 4 2.17 3.70 -16.19
N PHE A 5 0.98 3.42 -15.63
CA PHE A 5 0.81 2.58 -14.45
C PHE A 5 0.09 1.26 -14.78
N ALA A 6 0.13 0.84 -16.04
CA ALA A 6 -0.56 -0.35 -16.51
C ALA A 6 -0.03 -1.65 -15.87
N GLU A 7 1.22 -1.64 -15.41
CA GLU A 7 1.86 -2.75 -14.71
C GLU A 7 1.50 -2.81 -13.21
N LEU A 8 0.91 -1.75 -12.65
CA LEU A 8 0.48 -1.77 -11.25
C LEU A 8 -0.82 -2.57 -11.10
N ALA A 9 -0.90 -3.36 -10.03
CA ALA A 9 -2.14 -3.98 -9.58
C ALA A 9 -3.27 -2.94 -9.48
N THR A 10 -4.50 -3.34 -9.83
CA THR A 10 -5.64 -2.43 -9.99
C THR A 10 -5.88 -1.52 -8.78
N GLY A 11 -5.72 -2.05 -7.56
CA GLY A 11 -5.86 -1.26 -6.32
C GLY A 11 -4.81 -0.14 -6.21
N ARG A 12 -3.54 -0.48 -6.43
CA ARG A 12 -2.42 0.48 -6.40
C ARG A 12 -2.54 1.52 -7.49
N ARG A 13 -2.90 1.10 -8.71
CA ARG A 13 -3.15 2.03 -9.83
C ARG A 13 -4.23 3.06 -9.49
N ARG A 14 -5.32 2.63 -8.84
CA ARG A 14 -6.41 3.54 -8.43
C ARG A 14 -5.92 4.58 -7.44
N GLU A 15 -5.14 4.18 -6.44
CA GLU A 15 -4.64 5.11 -5.41
C GLU A 15 -3.55 6.05 -5.97
N VAL A 16 -2.70 5.59 -6.89
CA VAL A 16 -1.78 6.46 -7.65
C VAL A 16 -2.55 7.52 -8.45
N MET A 17 -3.58 7.11 -9.19
CA MET A 17 -4.42 8.06 -9.94
C MET A 17 -5.15 9.05 -9.02
N SER A 18 -5.56 8.60 -7.83
CA SER A 18 -6.13 9.47 -6.79
C SER A 18 -5.13 10.53 -6.34
N ALA A 19 -3.91 10.14 -5.96
CA ALA A 19 -2.87 11.07 -5.52
C ALA A 19 -2.52 12.12 -6.59
N VAL A 20 -2.34 11.68 -7.84
CA VAL A 20 -2.09 12.59 -8.98
C VAL A 20 -3.27 13.55 -9.20
N GLY A 21 -4.51 13.06 -9.08
CA GLY A 21 -5.70 13.90 -9.18
C GLY A 21 -5.76 14.97 -8.09
N HIS A 22 -5.45 14.62 -6.84
CA HIS A 22 -5.42 15.57 -5.72
C HIS A 22 -4.31 16.62 -5.89
N TYR A 23 -3.15 16.23 -6.43
CA TYR A 23 -2.09 17.18 -6.76
C TYR A 23 -2.52 18.18 -7.84
N ILE A 24 -3.11 17.69 -8.94
CA ILE A 24 -3.61 18.56 -10.03
C ILE A 24 -4.69 19.51 -9.52
N ALA A 25 -5.54 19.05 -8.61
CA ALA A 25 -6.57 19.88 -7.98
C ALA A 25 -6.03 20.90 -6.96
N GLY A 26 -4.74 20.87 -6.64
CA GLY A 26 -4.11 21.75 -5.65
C GLY A 26 -4.40 21.38 -4.19
N VAL A 27 -4.88 20.16 -3.93
CA VAL A 27 -5.20 19.65 -2.58
C VAL A 27 -4.00 18.99 -1.92
N LEU A 28 -3.13 18.39 -2.74
CA LEU A 28 -1.92 17.69 -2.30
C LEU A 28 -0.70 18.41 -2.87
N ASP A 29 0.35 18.60 -2.07
CA ASP A 29 1.60 19.14 -2.58
C ASP A 29 2.37 18.11 -3.43
N ARG A 30 3.39 18.60 -4.15
CA ARG A 30 4.17 17.76 -5.05
C ARG A 30 4.96 16.69 -4.31
N GLU A 31 5.55 17.02 -3.17
CA GLU A 31 6.44 16.12 -2.43
C GLU A 31 5.64 14.94 -1.88
N ALA A 32 4.51 15.22 -1.24
CA ALA A 32 3.58 14.21 -0.75
C ALA A 32 3.01 13.34 -1.89
N MET A 33 2.70 13.94 -3.05
CA MET A 33 2.25 13.16 -4.22
C MET A 33 3.35 12.20 -4.71
N VAL A 34 4.58 12.67 -4.83
CA VAL A 34 5.72 11.85 -5.26
C VAL A 34 5.94 10.69 -4.28
N GLU A 35 5.95 10.96 -2.98
CA GLU A 35 6.12 9.93 -1.94
C GLU A 35 5.05 8.83 -2.05
N ILE A 36 3.79 9.20 -2.25
CA ILE A 36 2.69 8.24 -2.43
C ILE A 36 2.91 7.41 -3.70
N VAL A 37 3.22 8.05 -4.83
CA VAL A 37 3.43 7.35 -6.11
C VAL A 37 4.61 6.38 -6.02
N GLU A 38 5.74 6.80 -5.44
CA GLU A 38 6.92 5.96 -5.25
C GLU A 38 6.62 4.78 -4.33
N THR A 39 5.94 5.02 -3.21
CA THR A 39 5.56 3.98 -2.25
C THR A 39 4.61 2.95 -2.87
N LEU A 40 3.59 3.39 -3.62
CA LEU A 40 2.66 2.48 -4.30
C LEU A 40 3.29 1.75 -5.48
N SER A 41 4.37 2.29 -6.07
CA SER A 41 5.09 1.66 -7.18
C SER A 41 6.11 0.62 -6.74
N ARG A 42 6.56 0.63 -5.48
CA ARG A 42 7.50 -0.37 -4.94
C ARG A 42 6.84 -1.74 -4.78
N SER A 43 7.44 -2.81 -5.31
CA SER A 43 7.06 -4.17 -4.91
C SER A 43 7.50 -4.40 -3.47
N ALA A 44 6.60 -4.88 -2.60
CA ALA A 44 6.94 -5.19 -1.22
C ALA A 44 7.19 -6.69 -1.08
N ASP A 45 8.40 -7.06 -0.66
CA ASP A 45 8.76 -8.40 -0.22
C ASP A 45 8.59 -8.46 1.30
N PHE A 46 7.35 -8.68 1.75
CA PHE A 46 7.01 -8.65 3.17
C PHE A 46 7.60 -9.83 3.94
N LYS A 47 8.01 -9.57 5.16
CA LYS A 47 8.55 -10.55 6.11
C LYS A 47 7.82 -10.45 7.46
N PRO A 48 7.75 -11.54 8.23
CA PRO A 48 7.27 -11.50 9.62
C PRO A 48 7.94 -10.37 10.41
N GLY A 49 7.13 -9.55 11.09
CA GLY A 49 7.59 -8.41 11.87
C GLY A 49 7.56 -7.07 11.14
N ASP A 50 7.45 -7.04 9.81
CA ASP A 50 7.38 -5.79 9.05
C ASP A 50 6.15 -4.97 9.45
N ARG A 51 6.35 -3.66 9.57
CA ARG A 51 5.25 -2.70 9.75
C ARG A 51 4.57 -2.40 8.42
N VAL A 52 3.24 -2.41 8.44
CA VAL A 52 2.42 -2.24 7.23
C VAL A 52 1.17 -1.43 7.51
N LYS A 53 0.72 -0.74 6.48
CA LYS A 53 -0.60 -0.10 6.46
C LYS A 53 -1.39 -0.46 5.22
N THR A 54 -2.70 -0.25 5.27
CA THR A 54 -3.55 -0.31 4.08
C THR A 54 -3.15 0.78 3.09
N LEU A 55 -3.50 0.64 1.81
CA LEU A 55 -3.11 1.60 0.76
C LEU A 55 -3.49 3.05 1.07
N ARG A 56 -4.58 3.28 1.81
CA ARG A 56 -5.05 4.60 2.22
C ARG A 56 -4.43 5.11 3.52
N GLY A 57 -3.62 4.28 4.18
CA GLY A 57 -2.98 4.59 5.45
C GLY A 57 -3.93 4.72 6.64
N SER A 58 -5.17 4.23 6.55
CA SER A 58 -6.16 4.34 7.63
C SER A 58 -6.03 3.26 8.70
N THR A 59 -5.32 2.18 8.37
CA THR A 59 -5.19 1.01 9.24
C THR A 59 -3.76 0.53 9.16
N HIS A 60 -3.12 0.42 10.32
CA HIS A 60 -1.74 0.06 10.50
C HIS A 60 -1.65 -1.27 11.22
N GLY A 61 -0.52 -1.95 11.13
CA GLY A 61 -0.32 -3.25 11.73
C GLY A 61 1.05 -3.85 11.43
N ASN A 62 1.21 -5.11 11.82
CA ASN A 62 2.42 -5.87 11.58
C ASN A 62 2.14 -7.17 10.82
N VAL A 63 3.06 -7.55 9.94
CA VAL A 63 3.03 -8.86 9.28
C VAL A 63 3.33 -9.95 10.29
N LEU A 64 2.47 -10.96 10.35
CA LEU A 64 2.68 -12.14 11.19
C LEU A 64 3.43 -13.23 10.43
N HIS A 65 2.99 -13.53 9.20
CA HIS A 65 3.65 -14.49 8.31
C HIS A 65 3.17 -14.35 6.87
N VAL A 66 3.96 -14.89 5.93
CA VAL A 66 3.62 -14.97 4.50
C VAL A 66 3.33 -16.43 4.17
N LEU A 67 2.18 -16.68 3.55
CA LEU A 67 1.74 -18.01 3.13
C LEU A 67 2.49 -18.46 1.88
N GLU A 68 2.52 -19.78 1.61
CA GLU A 68 3.21 -20.35 0.43
C GLU A 68 2.71 -19.79 -0.91
N ASN A 69 1.45 -19.34 -0.95
CA ASN A 69 0.85 -18.72 -2.14
C ASN A 69 1.13 -17.20 -2.24
N GLY A 70 2.02 -16.66 -1.41
CA GLY A 70 2.42 -15.25 -1.38
C GLY A 70 1.43 -14.31 -0.69
N ARG A 71 0.31 -14.81 -0.14
CA ARG A 71 -0.61 -13.97 0.65
C ARG A 71 0.00 -13.61 1.99
N VAL A 72 -0.32 -12.42 2.48
CA VAL A 72 0.22 -11.86 3.72
C VAL A 72 -0.82 -11.97 4.81
N VAL A 73 -0.44 -12.59 5.94
CA VAL A 73 -1.20 -12.54 7.19
C VAL A 73 -0.61 -11.44 8.05
N TRP A 74 -1.46 -10.51 8.49
CA TRP A 74 -1.07 -9.35 9.28
C TRP A 74 -2.11 -9.05 10.34
N GLN A 75 -1.69 -8.38 11.41
CA GLN A 75 -2.54 -8.00 12.53
C GLN A 75 -2.64 -6.47 12.59
N PRO A 76 -3.85 -5.90 12.55
CA PRO A 76 -4.04 -4.47 12.77
C PRO A 76 -3.75 -4.06 14.20
N ASP A 77 -3.22 -2.85 14.38
CA ASP A 77 -3.02 -2.27 15.71
C ASP A 77 -4.35 -2.13 16.46
N GLY A 78 -4.33 -2.44 17.76
CA GLY A 78 -5.54 -2.38 18.61
C GLY A 78 -6.55 -3.49 18.37
N SER A 79 -6.23 -4.47 17.52
CA SER A 79 -7.03 -5.66 17.28
C SER A 79 -6.21 -6.92 17.55
N THR A 80 -6.86 -7.98 18.03
CA THR A 80 -6.25 -9.32 18.08
C THR A 80 -6.56 -10.14 16.84
N ALA A 81 -7.40 -9.63 15.93
CA ALA A 81 -7.80 -10.34 14.72
C ALA A 81 -6.68 -10.38 13.68
N GLU A 82 -6.52 -11.54 13.06
CA GLU A 82 -5.62 -11.74 11.92
C GLU A 82 -6.38 -11.50 10.62
N LEU A 83 -5.75 -10.76 9.70
CA LEU A 83 -6.28 -10.49 8.37
C LEU A 83 -5.37 -11.10 7.32
N THR A 84 -5.96 -11.72 6.29
CA THR A 84 -5.21 -12.30 5.17
C THR A 84 -5.49 -11.53 3.87
N GLY A 85 -4.47 -10.88 3.33
CA GLY A 85 -4.56 -10.05 2.13
C GLY A 85 -3.57 -10.46 1.03
N LEU A 86 -3.70 -9.82 -0.13
CA LEU A 86 -2.67 -9.82 -1.16
C LEU A 86 -1.59 -8.78 -0.80
N PRO A 87 -0.30 -9.00 -1.10
CA PRO A 87 0.76 -8.03 -0.84
C PRO A 87 0.46 -6.64 -1.43
N GLU A 88 -0.12 -6.58 -2.63
CA GLU A 88 -0.43 -5.31 -3.26
C GLU A 88 -1.50 -4.47 -2.55
N SER A 89 -2.21 -5.03 -1.56
CA SER A 89 -3.21 -4.32 -0.75
C SER A 89 -2.61 -3.57 0.45
N LEU A 90 -1.31 -3.74 0.69
CA LEU A 90 -0.57 -3.15 1.78
C LEU A 90 0.61 -2.30 1.27
N THR A 91 1.04 -1.35 2.08
CA THR A 91 2.28 -0.59 1.93
C THR A 91 3.16 -0.77 3.16
N PRO A 92 4.49 -0.93 3.00
CA PRO A 92 5.42 -0.91 4.13
C PRO A 92 5.38 0.43 4.86
N GLU A 93 5.63 0.40 6.17
CA GLU A 93 5.93 1.57 6.98
C GLU A 93 7.40 1.52 7.44
N GLU A 94 8.07 2.68 7.46
CA GLU A 94 9.43 2.83 8.00
C GLU A 94 9.46 2.78 9.52
#